data_AF-A0A3B4XFL7-F1
#
_entry.id   AF-A0A3B4XFL7-F1
#
_cell.length_a   1.000
_cell.length_b   1.000
_cell.length_c   1.000
_cell.angle_alpha   90.00
_cell.angle_beta   90.00
_cell.angle_gamma   90.00
#
_symmetry.space_group_name_H-M   'P 1'
#
loop_
_entity.id
_entity.type
_entity.pdbx_description
1 polymer ?
#
loop_
_entity_poly.entity_id
_entity_poly.type
_entity_poly.pdbx_seq_one_letter_code
_entity_poly.pdbx_strand_id
1 'polypeptide(L)'
;MVQEAEQFKAEDEAQKDKVTAKNSLESLAFNMKSTVEDEKLQDKINPEDKKAIVDKCNEVIAWLDKNQMAEKDEYDHQQKELEKVCNPIISKLYQGGMPEGAPGGMPGGMPGGFPGGAGGGSASGPTIEEVD
;
A
#
# COMPACT_ATOMS: atom_id res chain seq x y z
N MET A 1 -8.10 -23.26 28.25
CA MET A 1 -7.37 -22.05 28.66
C MET A 1 -6.23 -21.69 27.70
N VAL A 2 -5.11 -22.43 27.62
CA VAL A 2 -4.00 -22.07 26.69
C VAL A 2 -4.39 -22.21 25.22
N GLN A 3 -5.05 -23.32 24.84
CA GLN A 3 -5.52 -23.55 23.47
C GLN A 3 -6.58 -22.53 23.01
N GLU A 4 -7.47 -22.11 23.90
CA GLU A 4 -8.46 -21.08 23.61
C GLU A 4 -7.78 -19.72 23.40
N ALA A 5 -6.79 -19.37 24.22
CA ALA A 5 -6.03 -18.14 24.06
C ALA A 5 -5.23 -18.11 22.74
N GLU A 6 -4.66 -19.23 22.32
CA GLU A 6 -3.97 -19.36 21.03
C GLU A 6 -4.95 -19.23 19.84
N GLN A 7 -6.15 -19.81 19.96
CA GLN A 7 -7.19 -19.69 18.95
C GLN A 7 -7.66 -18.23 18.80
N PHE A 8 -8.00 -17.55 19.91
CA PHE A 8 -8.43 -16.15 19.86
C PHE A 8 -7.35 -15.25 19.27
N LYS A 9 -6.07 -15.49 19.62
CA LYS A 9 -4.96 -14.75 19.03
C LYS A 9 -4.89 -14.92 17.51
N ALA A 10 -5.02 -16.16 17.01
CA ALA A 10 -4.97 -16.44 15.59
C ALA A 10 -6.17 -15.81 14.83
N GLU A 11 -7.35 -15.84 15.43
CA GLU A 11 -8.54 -15.18 14.88
C GLU A 11 -8.37 -13.66 14.81
N ASP A 12 -7.85 -13.03 15.88
CA ASP A 12 -7.57 -11.59 15.93
C ASP A 12 -6.52 -11.17 14.89
N GLU A 13 -5.44 -11.95 14.74
CA GLU A 13 -4.41 -11.72 13.72
C GLU A 13 -5.00 -11.83 12.30
N ALA A 14 -5.82 -12.84 12.02
CA ALA A 14 -6.46 -13.00 10.72
C ALA A 14 -7.43 -11.85 10.40
N GLN A 15 -8.21 -11.38 11.38
CA GLN A 15 -9.08 -10.22 11.18
C GLN A 15 -8.28 -8.94 10.94
N LYS A 16 -7.21 -8.72 11.70
CA LYS A 16 -6.32 -7.58 11.50
C LYS A 16 -5.72 -7.58 10.09
N ASP A 17 -5.19 -8.71 9.64
CA ASP A 17 -4.57 -8.82 8.32
C ASP A 17 -5.59 -8.60 7.20
N LYS A 18 -6.82 -9.10 7.35
CA LYS A 18 -7.93 -8.84 6.43
C LYS A 18 -8.24 -7.35 6.34
N VAL A 19 -8.36 -6.67 7.49
CA VAL A 19 -8.62 -5.21 7.54
C VAL A 19 -7.47 -4.43 6.91
N THR A 20 -6.22 -4.81 7.18
CA THR A 20 -5.05 -4.19 6.56
C THR A 20 -5.06 -4.35 5.04
N ALA A 21 -5.30 -5.56 4.53
CA ALA A 21 -5.36 -5.82 3.08
C ALA A 21 -6.45 -4.98 2.40
N LYS A 22 -7.64 -4.92 2.98
CA LYS A 22 -8.75 -4.07 2.50
C LYS A 22 -8.34 -2.59 2.43
N ASN A 23 -7.81 -2.05 3.53
CA ASN A 23 -7.42 -0.64 3.62
C ASN A 23 -6.29 -0.29 2.65
N SER A 24 -5.34 -1.21 2.45
CA SER A 24 -4.25 -1.05 1.48
C SER A 24 -4.78 -1.00 0.06
N LEU A 25 -5.71 -1.89 -0.31
CA LEU A 25 -6.34 -1.89 -1.63
C LEU A 25 -7.14 -0.61 -1.89
N GLU A 26 -7.95 -0.21 -0.92
CA GLU A 26 -8.76 1.01 -1.01
C GLU A 26 -7.88 2.25 -1.18
N SER A 27 -6.85 2.39 -0.33
CA SER A 27 -5.88 3.49 -0.40
C SER A 27 -5.16 3.52 -1.74
N LEU A 28 -4.74 2.36 -2.26
CA LEU A 28 -4.09 2.27 -3.56
C LEU A 28 -5.03 2.75 -4.68
N ALA A 29 -6.26 2.24 -4.75
CA ALA A 29 -7.22 2.63 -5.78
C ALA A 29 -7.50 4.14 -5.79
N PHE A 30 -7.71 4.74 -4.61
CA PHE A 30 -7.91 6.18 -4.51
C PHE A 30 -6.66 6.98 -4.90
N ASN A 31 -5.48 6.63 -4.38
CA ASN A 31 -4.24 7.33 -4.69
C ASN A 31 -3.91 7.26 -6.19
N MET A 32 -4.10 6.11 -6.83
CA MET A 32 -3.85 5.96 -8.26
C MET A 32 -4.82 6.82 -9.08
N LYS A 33 -6.11 6.80 -8.72
CA LYS A 33 -7.14 7.63 -9.37
C LYS A 33 -6.82 9.11 -9.24
N SER A 34 -6.53 9.60 -8.03
CA SER A 34 -6.18 10.99 -7.79
C SER A 34 -4.91 11.41 -8.55
N THR A 35 -3.91 10.52 -8.64
CA THR A 35 -2.66 10.80 -9.37
C THR A 35 -2.93 11.04 -10.86
N VAL A 36 -3.75 10.21 -11.51
CA VAL A 36 -4.02 10.36 -12.95
C VAL A 36 -5.06 11.44 -13.27
N GLU A 37 -5.83 11.86 -12.27
CA GLU A 37 -6.76 12.98 -12.36
C GLU A 37 -6.10 14.34 -12.09
N ASP A 38 -4.90 14.38 -11.50
CA ASP A 38 -4.13 15.61 -11.25
C ASP A 38 -3.89 16.39 -12.55
N GLU A 39 -4.32 17.65 -12.56
CA GLU A 39 -4.17 18.59 -13.68
C GLU A 39 -2.71 18.73 -14.12
N LYS A 40 -1.75 18.62 -13.21
CA LYS A 40 -0.30 18.71 -13.50
C LYS A 40 0.22 17.54 -14.31
N LEU A 41 -0.51 16.43 -14.35
CA LEU A 41 -0.13 15.19 -15.02
C LEU A 41 -0.96 14.94 -16.29
N GLN A 42 -1.98 15.76 -16.57
CA GLN A 42 -2.88 15.58 -17.73
C GLN A 42 -2.15 15.56 -19.07
N ASP A 43 -1.14 16.41 -19.25
CA ASP A 43 -0.35 16.46 -20.50
C ASP A 43 0.70 15.33 -20.59
N LYS A 44 0.95 14.60 -19.48
CA LYS A 44 1.96 13.55 -19.39
C LYS A 44 1.38 12.14 -19.51
N ILE A 45 0.08 11.99 -19.32
CA ILE A 45 -0.65 10.73 -19.48
C ILE A 45 -1.56 10.83 -20.70
N ASN A 46 -1.48 9.84 -21.59
CA ASN A 46 -2.42 9.82 -22.70
C ASN A 46 -3.85 9.51 -22.20
N PRO A 47 -4.90 9.95 -22.91
CA PRO A 47 -6.28 9.77 -22.47
C PRO A 47 -6.71 8.32 -22.29
N GLU A 48 -6.14 7.39 -23.08
CA GLU A 48 -6.47 5.96 -23.02
C GLU A 48 -5.94 5.33 -21.73
N ASP A 49 -4.67 5.57 -21.39
CA ASP A 49 -4.03 5.12 -20.15
C ASP A 49 -4.71 5.73 -18.92
N LYS A 50 -5.07 7.03 -18.98
CA LYS A 50 -5.84 7.69 -17.92
C LYS A 50 -7.18 6.99 -17.71
N LYS A 51 -7.92 6.76 -18.79
CA LYS A 51 -9.22 6.08 -18.73
C LYS A 51 -9.09 4.67 -18.17
N ALA A 52 -8.09 3.90 -18.62
CA ALA A 52 -7.85 2.54 -18.15
C ALA A 52 -7.61 2.48 -16.63
N ILE A 53 -6.80 3.40 -16.07
CA ILE A 53 -6.58 3.48 -14.62
C ILE A 53 -7.86 3.88 -13.90
N VAL A 54 -8.53 4.95 -14.33
CA VAL A 54 -9.74 5.45 -13.67
C VAL A 54 -10.83 4.37 -13.66
N ASP A 55 -11.06 3.71 -14.78
CA ASP A 55 -12.05 2.64 -14.90
C ASP A 55 -11.70 1.47 -13.99
N LYS A 56 -10.42 1.04 -13.95
CA LYS A 56 -10.00 -0.07 -13.06
C LYS A 56 -10.09 0.30 -11.58
N CYS A 57 -9.70 1.51 -11.20
CA CYS A 57 -9.85 2.01 -9.83
C CYS A 57 -11.34 2.04 -9.41
N ASN A 58 -12.23 2.52 -10.29
CA ASN A 58 -13.66 2.55 -10.01
C ASN A 58 -14.25 1.13 -9.89
N GLU A 59 -13.81 0.18 -10.73
CA GLU A 59 -14.18 -1.23 -10.65
C GLU A 59 -13.80 -1.83 -9.28
N VAL A 60 -12.55 -1.59 -8.84
CA VAL A 60 -12.03 -2.08 -7.55
C VAL A 60 -12.77 -1.45 -6.37
N ILE A 61 -13.01 -0.13 -6.40
CA ILE A 61 -13.79 0.57 -5.36
C ILE A 61 -15.21 -0.01 -5.28
N ALA A 62 -15.88 -0.16 -6.41
CA ALA A 62 -17.22 -0.77 -6.45
C ALA A 62 -17.22 -2.23 -5.98
N TRP A 63 -16.12 -2.97 -6.21
CA TRP A 63 -15.95 -4.31 -5.69
C TRP A 63 -15.74 -4.29 -4.16
N LEU A 64 -14.91 -3.39 -3.62
CA LEU A 64 -14.70 -3.21 -2.18
C LEU A 64 -16.01 -2.89 -1.44
N ASP A 65 -16.85 -2.03 -2.01
CA ASP A 65 -18.15 -1.65 -1.45
C ASP A 65 -19.09 -2.85 -1.32
N LYS A 66 -19.05 -3.77 -2.30
CA LYS A 66 -19.90 -4.97 -2.33
C LYS A 66 -19.32 -6.13 -1.52
N ASN A 67 -18.02 -6.14 -1.30
CA ASN A 67 -17.28 -7.27 -0.71
C ASN A 67 -16.56 -6.84 0.57
N GLN A 68 -17.28 -6.19 1.49
CA GLN A 68 -16.69 -5.66 2.74
C GLN A 68 -16.19 -6.73 3.72
N MET A 69 -16.60 -7.99 3.54
CA MET A 69 -16.22 -9.14 4.37
C MET A 69 -15.42 -10.20 3.60
N ALA A 70 -14.85 -9.84 2.45
CA ALA A 70 -14.03 -10.75 1.65
C ALA A 70 -12.81 -11.26 2.44
N GLU A 71 -12.24 -12.37 1.99
CA GLU A 71 -11.03 -12.91 2.57
C GLU A 71 -9.79 -12.13 2.16
N LYS A 72 -8.73 -12.21 2.96
CA LYS A 72 -7.45 -11.55 2.69
C LYS A 72 -6.95 -11.84 1.28
N ASP A 73 -7.01 -13.10 0.86
CA ASP A 73 -6.52 -13.54 -0.46
C ASP A 73 -7.33 -12.91 -1.62
N GLU A 74 -8.60 -12.58 -1.40
CA GLU A 74 -9.43 -11.90 -2.38
C GLU A 74 -9.04 -10.42 -2.51
N TYR A 75 -8.77 -9.75 -1.38
CA TYR A 75 -8.22 -8.39 -1.39
C TYR A 75 -6.85 -8.35 -2.08
N ASP A 76 -5.96 -9.29 -1.75
CA ASP A 76 -4.63 -9.40 -2.37
C ASP A 76 -4.73 -9.68 -3.88
N HIS A 77 -5.70 -10.47 -4.31
CA HIS A 77 -5.96 -10.72 -5.73
C HIS A 77 -6.41 -9.44 -6.46
N GLN A 78 -7.37 -8.71 -5.91
CA GLN A 78 -7.84 -7.45 -6.49
C GLN A 78 -6.74 -6.39 -6.54
N GLN A 79 -5.87 -6.34 -5.51
CA GLN A 79 -4.68 -5.49 -5.52
C GLN A 79 -3.77 -5.80 -6.69
N LYS A 80 -3.45 -7.08 -6.93
CA LYS A 80 -2.62 -7.50 -8.08
C LYS A 80 -3.25 -7.14 -9.41
N GLU A 81 -4.57 -7.29 -9.56
CA GLU A 81 -5.29 -6.91 -10.78
C GLU A 81 -5.25 -5.39 -11.02
N LEU A 82 -5.34 -4.58 -9.98
CA LEU A 82 -5.16 -3.13 -10.07
C LEU A 82 -3.72 -2.77 -10.47
N GLU A 83 -2.73 -3.34 -9.78
CA GLU A 83 -1.31 -3.09 -10.02
C GLU A 83 -0.87 -3.46 -11.45
N LYS A 84 -1.40 -4.54 -12.01
CA LYS A 84 -1.11 -4.95 -13.40
C LYS A 84 -1.46 -3.86 -14.42
N VAL A 85 -2.50 -3.08 -14.15
CA VAL A 85 -2.91 -1.96 -15.02
C VAL A 85 -2.14 -0.69 -14.67
N CYS A 86 -2.01 -0.37 -13.38
CA CYS A 86 -1.41 0.88 -12.93
C CYS A 86 0.12 0.93 -13.12
N ASN A 87 0.85 -0.13 -12.77
CA ASN A 87 2.32 -0.17 -12.78
C ASN A 87 2.95 0.21 -14.12
N PRO A 88 2.53 -0.35 -15.29
CA PRO A 88 3.15 0.00 -16.56
C PRO A 88 2.90 1.47 -16.95
N ILE A 89 1.74 2.03 -16.61
CA ILE A 89 1.38 3.41 -16.95
C ILE A 89 2.13 4.40 -16.06
N ILE A 90 2.20 4.10 -14.76
CA ILE A 90 2.93 4.92 -13.79
C ILE A 90 4.44 4.89 -14.08
N SER A 91 4.98 3.73 -14.45
CA SER A 91 6.38 3.63 -14.87
C SER A 91 6.68 4.54 -16.06
N LYS A 92 5.80 4.57 -17.07
CA LYS A 92 5.92 5.51 -18.20
C LYS A 92 5.83 6.97 -17.74
N LEU A 93 4.93 7.29 -16.81
CA LEU A 93 4.76 8.65 -16.27
C LEU A 93 6.04 9.15 -15.58
N TYR A 94 6.68 8.30 -14.76
CA TYR A 94 7.93 8.64 -14.09
C TYR A 94 9.13 8.71 -15.05
N GLN A 95 9.20 7.82 -16.04
CA GLN A 95 10.25 7.86 -17.07
C GLN A 95 10.12 9.05 -18.03
N GLY A 96 8.90 9.55 -18.25
CA GLY A 96 8.59 10.70 -19.11
C GLY A 96 8.89 12.06 -18.47
N GLY A 97 9.56 12.11 -17.32
CA GLY A 97 9.97 13.35 -16.66
C GLY A 97 8.94 13.85 -15.66
N MET A 98 8.87 13.22 -14.49
CA MET A 98 8.50 13.94 -13.27
C MET A 98 9.68 14.87 -12.91
N PRO A 99 9.51 16.20 -12.87
CA PRO A 99 10.53 17.06 -12.32
C PRO A 99 10.76 16.65 -10.86
N GLU A 100 12.04 16.48 -10.57
CA GLU A 100 12.62 16.15 -9.26
C GLU A 100 12.17 17.21 -8.24
N GLY A 101 11.08 16.94 -7.51
CA GLY A 101 10.52 17.95 -6.59
C GLY A 101 9.08 17.74 -6.08
N ALA A 102 8.33 16.73 -6.52
CA ALA A 102 7.07 16.39 -5.87
C ALA A 102 7.35 15.65 -4.53
N PRO A 103 6.88 16.16 -3.37
CA PRO A 103 7.12 15.51 -2.09
C PRO A 103 6.57 14.08 -2.10
N GLY A 104 7.43 13.13 -1.73
CA GLY A 104 7.18 11.70 -1.78
C GLY A 104 5.85 11.30 -1.17
N GLY A 105 4.97 10.78 -2.02
CA GLY A 105 3.70 10.16 -1.67
C GLY A 105 3.61 8.78 -2.30
N MET A 106 4.62 7.93 -2.11
CA MET A 106 4.50 6.50 -2.36
C MET A 106 4.62 5.77 -1.01
N PRO A 107 3.51 5.40 -0.36
CA PRO A 107 3.54 4.50 0.78
C PRO A 107 3.55 3.06 0.26
N GLY A 108 4.74 2.60 -0.14
CA GLY A 108 5.00 1.21 -0.48
C GLY A 108 5.92 0.58 0.56
N GLY A 109 5.32 -0.04 1.58
CA GLY A 109 6.02 -0.77 2.62
C GLY A 109 6.74 -2.02 2.08
N MET A 110 8.05 -2.08 2.38
CA MET A 110 8.85 -3.25 2.80
C MET A 110 9.09 -4.42 1.81
N PRO A 111 10.31 -4.99 1.85
CA PRO A 111 10.38 -6.36 2.37
C PRO A 111 11.52 -6.54 3.37
N GLY A 112 11.25 -7.31 4.42
CA GLY A 112 12.24 -7.72 5.40
C GLY A 112 13.47 -8.33 4.74
N GLY A 113 14.63 -7.93 5.26
CA GLY A 113 15.93 -8.45 4.87
C GLY A 113 16.95 -8.09 5.94
N PHE A 114 16.91 -8.82 7.06
CA PHE A 114 18.07 -8.89 7.94
C PHE A 114 19.12 -9.75 7.25
N PRO A 115 20.34 -9.24 7.05
CA PRO A 115 21.51 -10.00 7.44
C PRO A 115 22.48 -9.11 8.24
N GLY A 116 22.88 -9.60 9.40
CA GLY A 116 23.76 -8.89 10.32
C GLY A 116 25.16 -8.62 9.76
N GLY A 117 25.86 -7.69 10.41
CA GLY A 117 27.31 -7.53 10.23
C GLY A 117 27.86 -6.14 10.56
N ALA A 118 28.20 -5.93 11.84
CA ALA A 118 29.33 -5.15 12.39
C ALA A 118 29.62 -3.67 11.97
N GLY A 119 29.79 -2.83 13.00
CA GLY A 119 30.45 -1.51 12.96
C GLY A 119 29.58 -0.46 13.65
N GLY A 120 29.74 -0.14 14.94
CA GLY A 120 30.91 0.56 15.49
C GLY A 120 30.66 2.07 15.45
N GLY A 121 30.24 2.69 16.56
CA GLY A 121 30.12 4.15 16.64
C GLY A 121 29.19 4.67 17.74
N SER A 122 29.81 5.21 18.78
CA SER A 122 29.27 5.95 19.93
C SER A 122 28.11 6.92 19.63
N ALA A 123 27.13 7.00 20.54
CA ALA A 123 26.65 8.27 21.14
C ALA A 123 25.49 8.02 22.12
N SER A 124 25.80 8.24 23.40
CA SER A 124 24.98 8.79 24.50
C SER A 124 23.46 8.94 24.32
N GLY A 125 22.71 8.26 25.18
CA GLY A 125 21.30 8.55 25.52
C GLY A 125 21.00 8.07 26.96
N PRO A 126 20.21 8.80 27.76
CA PRO A 126 20.25 8.75 29.23
C PRO A 126 19.52 7.55 29.83
N THR A 127 20.06 7.05 30.94
CA THR A 127 19.50 5.97 31.77
C THR A 127 18.27 6.46 32.53
N ILE A 128 17.14 5.79 32.35
CA ILE A 128 15.96 5.94 33.19
C ILE A 128 16.27 5.25 34.53
N GLU A 129 16.39 6.07 35.59
CA GLU A 129 16.41 5.61 36.97
C GLU A 129 15.07 4.95 37.30
N GLU A 130 15.17 3.75 37.87
CA GLU A 130 14.08 3.05 38.54
C GLU A 130 13.59 3.92 39.71
N VAL A 131 12.29 4.22 39.70
CA VAL A 131 11.59 4.75 40.85
C VAL A 131 11.29 3.58 41.78
N ASP A 132 12.17 3.38 42.76
CA ASP A 132 11.86 3.08 44.17
C ASP A 132 13.05 3.50 45.05
#